data_AF-A0A961EUQ5-F1
#
_entry.id   AF-A0A961EUQ5-F1
#
_cell.length_a   1.000
_cell.length_b   1.000
_cell.length_c   1.000
_cell.angle_alpha   90.00
_cell.angle_beta   90.00
_cell.angle_gamma   90.00
#
_symmetry.space_group_name_H-M   'P 1'
#
loop_
_entity.id
_entity.type
_entity.pdbx_description
1 polymer ?
#
loop_
_entity_poly.entity_id
_entity_poly.type
_entity_poly.pdbx_seq_one_letter_code
_entity_poly.pdbx_strand_id
1 'polypeptide(L)'
;NYGFIPRTYCDDNDPLDVLILGQESVFPRTIMKCRAIGVMTMVDNQEKDDKIIAVHLNDPEYNHYVDLHELPPHRTRELERFFLDYKKLEKENRKVTIEKFSGREQAESIILESIELYKQTFLRG
;
A
#
# COMPACT_ATOMS: atom_id res chain seq x y z
N ASN A 1 -3.36 -9.16 -3.82
CA ASN A 1 -1.99 -9.57 -3.40
C ASN A 1 -1.42 -8.52 -2.46
N TYR A 2 -0.51 -8.88 -1.55
CA TYR A 2 0.09 -7.96 -0.56
C TYR A 2 1.61 -8.16 -0.51
N GLY A 3 2.36 -7.08 -0.35
CA GLY A 3 3.82 -7.12 -0.23
C GLY A 3 4.38 -5.73 0.07
N PHE A 4 5.64 -5.51 -0.28
CA PHE A 4 6.35 -4.26 -0.05
C PHE A 4 7.12 -3.82 -1.29
N ILE A 5 7.50 -2.54 -1.36
CA ILE A 5 8.29 -1.98 -2.45
C ILE A 5 9.79 -2.10 -2.12
N PRO A 6 10.61 -2.76 -2.94
CA PRO A 6 12.05 -2.87 -2.66
C PRO A 6 12.75 -1.50 -2.64
N ARG A 7 13.75 -1.35 -1.77
CA ARG A 7 14.56 -0.11 -1.62
C ARG A 7 13.73 1.13 -1.27
N THR A 8 12.73 0.94 -0.43
CA THR A 8 12.01 1.99 0.28
C THR A 8 12.19 1.80 1.78
N TYR A 9 11.97 2.86 2.55
CA TYR A 9 12.01 2.84 4.00
C TYR A 9 10.99 3.84 4.55
N CYS A 10 10.36 3.48 5.66
CA CYS A 10 9.34 4.27 6.33
C CYS A 10 9.74 4.55 7.79
N ASP A 11 8.99 5.44 8.46
CA ASP A 11 9.28 5.87 9.83
C ASP A 11 9.10 4.76 10.88
N ASP A 12 8.34 3.72 10.53
CA ASP A 12 8.15 2.49 11.30
C ASP A 12 9.35 1.51 11.22
N ASN A 13 10.39 1.87 10.45
CA ASN A 13 11.58 1.07 10.16
C ASN A 13 11.34 -0.13 9.24
N ASP A 14 10.23 -0.16 8.50
CA ASP A 14 9.93 -1.18 7.50
C ASP A 14 9.91 -0.59 6.08
N PRO A 15 10.02 -1.43 5.04
CA PRO A 15 9.79 -0.99 3.67
C PRO A 15 8.32 -0.64 3.43
N LEU A 16 8.08 0.29 2.51
CA LEU A 16 6.73 0.75 2.17
C LEU A 16 5.83 -0.38 1.66
N ASP A 17 4.69 -0.56 2.31
CA ASP A 17 3.69 -1.57 2.00
C ASP A 17 2.91 -1.28 0.71
N VAL A 18 2.51 -2.35 0.01
CA VAL A 18 1.72 -2.27 -1.22
C VAL A 18 0.69 -3.40 -1.34
N LEU A 19 -0.55 -2.98 -1.62
CA LEU A 19 -1.69 -3.82 -2.02
C LEU A 19 -1.78 -3.82 -3.54
N ILE A 20 -1.73 -5.02 -4.14
CA ILE A 20 -1.73 -5.16 -5.60
C ILE A 20 -3.01 -5.85 -6.03
N LEU A 21 -3.84 -5.11 -6.77
CA LEU A 21 -5.05 -5.59 -7.42
C LEU A 21 -4.68 -6.32 -8.73
N GLY A 22 -5.35 -7.45 -8.94
CA GLY A 22 -5.20 -8.33 -10.09
C GLY A 22 -6.17 -9.50 -9.99
N GLN A 23 -6.35 -10.23 -11.08
CA GLN A 23 -7.24 -11.40 -11.16
C GLN A 23 -6.68 -12.60 -10.40
N GLU A 24 -5.37 -12.80 -10.48
CA GLU A 24 -4.72 -14.01 -9.98
C GLU A 24 -3.93 -13.79 -8.69
N SER A 25 -3.92 -14.81 -7.85
CA SER A 25 -3.04 -14.87 -6.68
C SER A 25 -1.59 -15.08 -7.12
N VAL A 26 -0.65 -14.47 -6.40
CA VAL A 26 0.79 -14.61 -6.67
C VAL A 26 1.48 -15.30 -5.51
N PHE A 27 2.43 -16.18 -5.82
CA PHE A 27 3.24 -16.85 -4.80
C PHE A 27 4.07 -15.85 -3.98
N PRO A 28 4.20 -16.04 -2.66
CA PRO A 28 5.04 -15.17 -1.82
C PRO A 28 6.48 -15.07 -2.33
N ARG A 29 7.09 -13.88 -2.16
CA ARG A 29 8.46 -13.55 -2.62
C ARG A 29 8.65 -13.45 -4.15
N THR A 30 7.56 -13.38 -4.90
CA THR A 30 7.60 -13.07 -6.34
C THR A 30 7.80 -11.58 -6.58
N ILE A 31 8.64 -11.20 -7.55
CA ILE A 31 8.79 -9.81 -8.00
C ILE A 31 7.75 -9.53 -9.08
N MET A 32 7.03 -8.43 -8.94
CA MET A 32 5.95 -8.05 -9.83
C MET A 32 6.05 -6.58 -10.23
N LYS A 33 5.82 -6.29 -11.51
CA LYS A 33 5.77 -4.90 -12.01
C LYS A 33 4.36 -4.34 -11.82
N CYS A 34 4.25 -3.24 -11.07
CA CYS A 34 2.97 -2.66 -10.70
C CYS A 34 2.97 -1.15 -10.96
N ARG A 35 1.77 -0.57 -11.10
CA ARG A 35 1.57 0.89 -11.10
C ARG A 35 0.81 1.29 -9.85
N ALA A 36 1.34 2.24 -9.09
CA ALA A 36 0.60 2.87 -8.00
C ALA A 36 -0.54 3.70 -8.58
N ILE A 37 -1.75 3.49 -8.05
CA ILE A 37 -2.97 4.22 -8.45
C ILE A 37 -3.55 5.01 -7.29
N GLY A 38 -3.12 4.74 -6.05
CA GLY A 38 -3.51 5.51 -4.88
C GLY A 38 -2.85 5.01 -3.61
N VAL A 39 -3.31 5.53 -2.49
CA VAL A 39 -2.80 5.20 -1.15
C VAL A 39 -3.94 5.18 -0.15
N MET A 40 -3.84 4.28 0.82
CA MET A 40 -4.67 4.25 2.01
C MET A 40 -3.82 4.69 3.20
N THR A 41 -4.15 5.84 3.79
CA THR A 41 -3.50 6.30 5.01
C THR A 41 -4.19 5.67 6.20
N MET A 42 -3.44 4.84 6.92
CA MET A 42 -3.88 4.12 8.10
C MET A 42 -3.01 4.52 9.29
N VAL A 43 -3.62 4.52 10.47
CA VAL A 43 -2.92 4.64 11.75
C VAL A 43 -3.15 3.35 12.54
N ASP A 44 -2.07 2.68 12.90
CA ASP A 44 -2.07 1.51 13.79
C ASP A 44 -1.35 1.89 15.08
N ASN A 45 -2.08 1.94 16.21
CA ASN A 45 -1.51 2.28 17.51
C ASN A 45 -0.69 3.59 17.56
N GLN A 46 -1.16 4.62 16.85
CA GLN A 46 -0.53 5.96 16.72
C GLN A 46 0.67 6.03 15.77
N GLU A 47 1.04 4.92 15.15
CA GLU A 47 2.06 4.89 14.09
C GLU A 47 1.37 4.97 12.73
N LYS A 48 1.94 5.80 11.85
CA LYS A 48 1.45 5.99 10.49
C LYS A 48 1.89 4.80 9.64
N ASP A 49 0.93 4.11 9.03
CA ASP A 49 1.14 2.91 8.24
C ASP A 49 0.46 3.08 6.87
N ASP A 50 1.09 3.90 6.02
CA ASP A 50 0.59 4.16 4.66
C ASP A 50 0.72 2.90 3.79
N LYS A 51 -0.37 2.53 3.10
CA LYS A 51 -0.39 1.38 2.19
C LYS A 51 -0.67 1.83 0.77
N ILE A 52 0.30 1.61 -0.12
CA ILE A 52 0.12 1.90 -1.54
C ILE A 52 -0.89 0.94 -2.15
N ILE A 53 -1.80 1.46 -2.97
CA ILE A 53 -2.72 0.66 -3.78
C ILE A 53 -2.21 0.70 -5.21
N ALA A 54 -1.95 -0.47 -5.77
CA ALA A 54 -1.36 -0.65 -7.08
C ALA A 54 -2.12 -1.69 -7.91
N VAL A 55 -1.89 -1.65 -9.22
CA VAL A 55 -2.39 -2.65 -10.18
C VAL A 55 -1.23 -3.38 -10.85
N HIS A 56 -1.42 -4.66 -11.16
CA HIS A 56 -0.44 -5.43 -11.90
C HIS A 56 -0.39 -4.99 -13.38
N LEU A 57 0.81 -4.65 -13.88
CA LEU A 57 0.95 -4.11 -15.24
C LEU A 57 0.70 -5.13 -16.36
N ASN A 58 0.88 -6.42 -16.10
CA ASN A 58 0.65 -7.46 -17.10
C ASN A 58 -0.73 -8.13 -16.97
N ASP A 59 -1.60 -7.61 -16.09
CA ASP A 59 -2.97 -8.08 -15.96
C ASP A 59 -3.88 -7.27 -16.90
N PRO A 60 -4.45 -7.86 -17.97
CA PRO A 60 -5.25 -7.12 -18.95
C PRO A 60 -6.55 -6.53 -18.37
N GLU A 61 -7.06 -7.09 -17.27
CA GLU A 61 -8.26 -6.59 -16.60
C GLU A 61 -7.95 -5.35 -15.74
N TYR A 62 -6.72 -5.21 -15.24
CA TYR A 62 -6.38 -4.15 -14.28
C TYR A 62 -5.38 -3.11 -14.79
N ASN A 63 -4.60 -3.43 -15.82
CA ASN A 63 -3.48 -2.59 -16.25
C ASN A 63 -3.88 -1.23 -16.84
N HIS A 64 -5.16 -1.02 -17.12
CA HIS A 64 -5.71 0.23 -17.66
C HIS A 64 -6.02 1.25 -16.56
N TYR A 65 -6.15 0.83 -15.30
CA TYR A 65 -6.34 1.75 -14.19
C TYR A 65 -5.08 2.59 -13.95
N VAL A 66 -5.29 3.89 -13.78
CA VAL A 66 -4.25 4.89 -13.52
C VAL A 66 -4.54 5.71 -12.26
N ASP A 67 -5.76 5.69 -11.74
CA ASP A 67 -6.10 6.34 -10.47
C ASP A 67 -7.10 5.51 -9.64
N LEU A 68 -6.99 5.58 -8.32
CA LEU A 68 -7.84 4.89 -7.35
C LEU A 68 -9.32 5.23 -7.52
N HIS A 69 -9.64 6.46 -7.94
CA HIS A 69 -11.00 6.92 -8.14
C HIS A 69 -11.70 6.30 -9.36
N GLU A 70 -10.96 5.60 -10.22
CA GLU A 70 -11.50 4.84 -11.35
C GLU A 70 -12.05 3.47 -10.92
N LEU A 71 -11.68 2.98 -9.73
CA LEU A 71 -12.17 1.70 -9.23
C LEU A 71 -13.64 1.78 -8.84
N PRO A 72 -14.40 0.67 -9.00
CA PRO A 72 -15.75 0.58 -8.48
C PRO A 72 -15.76 0.92 -6.97
N PRO A 73 -16.65 1.81 -6.49
CA PRO A 73 -16.63 2.30 -5.10
C PRO A 73 -16.73 1.19 -4.03
N HIS A 74 -17.25 0.02 -4.38
CA HIS A 74 -17.29 -1.13 -3.48
C HIS A 74 -15.89 -1.69 -3.19
N ARG A 75 -14.95 -1.65 -4.15
CA ARG A 75 -13.58 -2.14 -3.97
C ARG A 75 -12.86 -1.42 -2.85
N THR A 76 -12.95 -0.08 -2.82
CA THR A 76 -12.31 0.73 -1.77
C THR A 76 -12.95 0.46 -0.41
N ARG A 77 -14.28 0.26 -0.34
CA ARG A 77 -14.98 -0.10 0.90
C ARG A 77 -14.58 -1.49 1.43
N GLU A 78 -14.38 -2.47 0.55
CA GLU A 78 -13.86 -3.78 0.95
C GLU A 78 -12.45 -3.67 1.55
N LEU A 79 -11.55 -2.92 0.91
CA LEU A 79 -10.20 -2.69 1.42
C LEU A 79 -10.22 -2.01 2.79
N GLU A 80 -10.99 -0.93 2.93
CA GLU A 80 -11.19 -0.23 4.20
C GLU A 80 -11.66 -1.18 5.29
N ARG A 81 -12.70 -1.98 5.00
CA ARG A 81 -13.29 -2.91 5.97
C ARG A 81 -12.31 -4.00 6.37
N PHE A 82 -11.53 -4.54 5.44
CA PHE A 82 -10.50 -5.54 5.72
C PHE A 82 -9.50 -5.03 6.77
N PHE A 83 -8.93 -3.83 6.57
CA PHE A 83 -7.94 -3.27 7.49
C PHE A 83 -8.52 -2.81 8.82
N LEU A 84 -9.80 -2.41 8.88
CA LEU A 84 -10.46 -2.14 10.16
C LEU A 84 -10.70 -3.40 10.99
N ASP A 85 -10.88 -4.56 10.35
CA ASP A 85 -11.26 -5.80 11.03
C ASP A 85 -10.09 -6.77 11.29
N TYR A 86 -9.02 -6.79 10.48
CA TYR A 86 -8.05 -7.89 10.50
C TYR A 86 -7.31 -8.08 11.83
N LYS A 87 -7.10 -7.02 12.61
CA LYS A 87 -6.46 -7.07 13.94
C LYS A 87 -7.44 -7.03 15.12
N LYS A 88 -8.74 -6.99 14.85
CA LYS A 88 -9.77 -6.73 15.88
C LYS A 88 -9.83 -7.78 16.99
N LEU A 89 -9.41 -9.02 16.71
CA LEU A 89 -9.40 -10.13 17.66
C LEU A 89 -8.01 -10.42 18.24
N GLU A 90 -7.01 -9.60 17.94
CA GLU A 90 -5.68 -9.74 18.53
C GLU A 90 -5.74 -9.40 20.03
N LYS A 91 -4.87 -10.03 20.83
CA LYS A 91 -4.90 -9.96 22.30
C LYS A 91 -4.60 -8.56 22.86
N GLU A 92 -3.90 -7.76 22.07
CA GLU A 92 -3.66 -6.34 22.33
C GLU A 92 -4.84 -5.58 21.74
N ASN A 93 -5.43 -4.62 22.47
CA ASN A 93 -6.48 -3.73 21.95
C ASN A 93 -5.93 -2.81 20.84
N ARG A 94 -5.47 -3.39 19.72
CA ARG A 94 -4.90 -2.66 18.60
C ARG A 94 -6.00 -1.88 17.93
N LYS A 95 -5.84 -0.56 17.93
CA LYS A 95 -6.81 0.34 17.32
C LYS A 95 -6.27 0.74 15.96
N VAL A 96 -6.87 0.14 14.92
CA VAL A 96 -6.64 0.54 13.54
C VAL A 96 -7.68 1.57 13.14
N THR A 97 -7.24 2.67 12.54
CA THR A 97 -8.12 3.67 11.93
C THR A 97 -7.65 3.98 10.52
N ILE A 98 -8.60 4.04 9.58
CA ILE A 98 -8.35 4.52 8.23
C ILE A 98 -8.69 6.00 8.18
N GLU A 99 -7.71 6.84 7.85
CA GLU A 99 -7.92 8.29 7.80
C GLU A 99 -8.50 8.72 6.46
N LYS A 100 -7.88 8.27 5.37
CA LYS A 100 -8.30 8.63 4.01
C LYS A 100 -7.75 7.68 2.95
N PHE A 101 -8.45 7.65 1.83
CA PHE A 101 -7.93 7.18 0.56
C PHE A 101 -7.54 8.39 -0.29
N SER A 102 -6.41 8.33 -0.99
CA SER A 102 -5.95 9.39 -1.89
C SER A 102 -5.51 8.81 -3.22
N GLY A 103 -5.64 9.61 -4.28
CA GLY A 103 -5.31 9.21 -5.64
C GLY A 103 -3.81 9.06 -5.90
N ARG A 104 -3.46 8.86 -7.16
CA ARG A 104 -2.13 8.48 -7.61
C ARG A 104 -1.04 9.46 -7.21
N GLU A 105 -1.28 10.76 -7.31
CA GLU A 105 -0.27 11.79 -7.02
C GLU A 105 0.28 11.69 -5.60
N GLN A 106 -0.61 11.50 -4.61
CA GLN A 106 -0.22 11.35 -3.22
C GLN A 106 0.58 10.06 -3.00
N ALA A 107 0.20 8.99 -3.68
CA ALA A 107 0.90 7.70 -3.62
C ALA A 107 2.32 7.81 -4.19
N GLU A 108 2.49 8.49 -5.32
CA GLU A 108 3.80 8.73 -5.93
C GLU A 108 4.69 9.59 -5.03
N SER A 109 4.15 10.63 -4.38
CA SER A 109 4.91 11.44 -3.40
C SER A 109 5.46 10.58 -2.27
N ILE A 110 4.61 9.76 -1.64
CA ILE A 110 4.99 8.88 -0.53
C ILE A 110 6.07 7.88 -0.97
N ILE A 111 5.92 7.27 -2.14
CA ILE A 111 6.93 6.34 -2.68
C ILE A 111 8.29 7.05 -2.86
N LEU A 112 8.29 8.27 -3.41
CA LEU A 112 9.52 9.04 -3.61
C LEU A 112 10.18 9.43 -2.29
N GLU A 113 9.39 9.84 -1.30
CA GLU A 113 9.85 10.13 0.07
C GLU A 113 10.48 8.89 0.71
N SER A 114 9.83 7.72 0.63
CA SER A 114 10.36 6.48 1.18
C SER A 114 11.63 5.99 0.46
N ILE A 115 11.76 6.23 -0.84
CA ILE A 115 13.00 5.95 -1.59
C ILE A 115 14.13 6.86 -1.10
N GLU A 116 13.86 8.13 -0.88
CA GLU A 116 14.87 9.08 -0.42
C GLU A 116 15.32 8.75 1.01
N LEU A 117 14.39 8.41 1.89
CA LEU A 117 14.72 7.96 3.25
C LEU A 117 15.59 6.70 3.22
N TYR A 118 15.26 5.70 2.39
CA TYR A 118 16.10 4.50 2.22
C TYR A 118 17.54 4.86 1.81
N LYS A 119 17.71 5.79 0.85
CA LYS A 119 19.05 6.23 0.42
C LYS A 119 19.82 6.90 1.57
N GLN A 120 19.16 7.75 2.34
CA GLN A 120 19.79 8.47 3.44
C GLN A 120 20.23 7.51 4.55
N THR A 121 19.40 6.52 4.87
CA THR A 121 19.65 5.56 5.95
C THR A 121 20.70 4.51 5.58
N PHE A 122 20.69 4.01 4.33
CA PHE A 122 21.48 2.82 3.97
C PHE A 122 22.54 3.02 2.89
N LEU A 123 22.47 4.10 2.11
CA LEU A 123 23.37 4.29 0.95
C LEU A 123 24.33 5.49 1.11
N ARG A 124 24.13 6.36 2.11
CA ARG A 124 25.11 7.38 2.47
C ARG A 124 26.13 6.79 3.43
N GLY A 125 27.24 6.31 2.87
CA GLY A 125 28.51 6.04 3.56
C GLY A 125 29.54 7.10 3.23
#